data_AF-A0A355F660-F1
#
_entry.id   AF-A0A355F660-F1
#
_cell.length_a   1.000
_cell.length_b   1.000
_cell.length_c   1.000
_cell.angle_alpha   90.00
_cell.angle_beta   90.00
_cell.angle_gamma   90.00
#
_symmetry.space_group_name_H-M   'P 1'
#
loop_
_entity.id
_entity.type
_entity.pdbx_description
1 polymer ?
#
loop_
_entity_poly.entity_id
_entity_poly.type
_entity_poly.pdbx_seq_one_letter_code
_entity_poly.pdbx_strand_id
1 'polypeptide(L)'
;MNRSGLRRSGDIVAGMRLLLVEDERRLAERLARGLREEGFAVDCAPSAAAAGECLAATGYDLVLLDLGLPDGSGTDLLRSWRHDGFDAPVLILTARSSWQDKVEGLKQGAD
;
A
#
# COMPACT_ATOMS: atom_id res chain seq x y z
N MET A 1 31.25 4.07 -17.52
CA MET A 1 31.35 3.85 -16.05
C MET A 1 30.03 3.24 -15.59
N ASN A 2 30.07 1.95 -15.29
CA ASN A 2 28.93 1.07 -15.14
C ASN A 2 28.38 1.18 -13.70
N ARG A 3 27.13 1.63 -13.52
CA ARG A 3 26.42 1.57 -12.23
C ARG A 3 25.46 0.38 -12.24
N SER A 4 25.99 -0.81 -12.44
CA SER A 4 25.31 -2.08 -12.15
C SER A 4 25.37 -2.31 -10.63
N GLY A 5 24.44 -1.67 -9.91
CA GLY A 5 24.23 -1.87 -8.49
C GLY A 5 22.94 -2.64 -8.27
N LEU A 6 23.04 -3.97 -8.25
CA LEU A 6 21.95 -4.85 -7.81
C LEU A 6 21.67 -4.52 -6.33
N ARG A 7 20.61 -3.75 -6.08
CA ARG A 7 20.11 -3.53 -4.73
C ARG A 7 19.72 -4.90 -4.16
N ARG A 8 20.20 -5.25 -2.97
CA ARG A 8 19.71 -6.47 -2.30
C ARG A 8 18.25 -6.24 -1.96
N SER A 9 17.38 -7.24 -2.03
CA SER A 9 15.94 -7.09 -1.76
C SER A 9 15.62 -6.40 -0.41
N GLY A 10 16.50 -6.54 0.59
CA GLY A 10 16.39 -5.83 1.88
C GLY A 10 16.65 -4.31 1.83
N ASP A 11 17.44 -3.83 0.85
CA ASP A 11 17.73 -2.41 0.65
C ASP A 11 16.65 -1.68 -0.15
N ILE A 12 15.75 -2.43 -0.81
CA ILE A 12 14.63 -1.87 -1.59
C ILE A 12 13.47 -1.51 -0.64
N VAL A 13 13.21 -2.38 0.34
CA VAL A 13 12.14 -2.18 1.34
C VAL A 13 12.51 -1.15 2.42
N ALA A 14 13.80 -1.01 2.75
CA ALA A 14 14.30 -0.02 3.70
C ALA A 14 14.17 1.41 3.13
N GLY A 15 13.01 2.02 3.36
CA GLY A 15 12.68 3.39 2.93
C GLY A 15 11.42 3.52 2.10
N MET A 16 10.80 2.40 1.68
CA MET A 16 9.52 2.44 0.99
C MET A 16 8.38 2.79 1.94
N ARG A 17 7.51 3.69 1.47
CA ARG A 17 6.35 4.18 2.22
C ARG A 17 5.06 3.69 1.59
N LEU A 18 4.26 2.99 2.39
CA LEU A 18 3.00 2.38 2.00
C LEU A 18 1.83 3.14 2.62
N LEU A 19 0.77 3.34 1.83
CA LEU A 19 -0.53 3.73 2.34
C LEU A 19 -1.43 2.50 2.38
N LEU A 20 -1.92 2.14 3.57
CA LEU A 20 -2.90 1.07 3.76
C LEU A 20 -4.30 1.67 3.94
N VAL A 21 -5.18 1.46 2.97
CA VAL A 21 -6.58 1.90 3.00
C VAL A 21 -7.46 0.71 3.37
N GLU A 22 -7.92 0.69 4.62
CA GLU A 22 -8.60 -0.45 5.26
C GLU A 22 -9.43 0.06 6.45
N ASP A 23 -10.74 -0.19 6.44
CA ASP A 23 -11.67 0.30 7.46
C ASP A 23 -11.74 -0.61 8.69
N GLU A 24 -11.47 -1.91 8.53
CA GLU A 24 -11.44 -2.83 9.66
C GLU A 24 -10.16 -2.63 10.49
N ARG A 25 -10.24 -1.79 11.53
CA ARG A 25 -9.09 -1.43 12.39
C ARG A 25 -8.21 -2.61 12.82
N ARG A 26 -8.80 -3.75 13.18
CA ARG A 26 -8.05 -4.94 13.61
C ARG A 26 -7.22 -5.54 12.47
N LEU A 27 -7.77 -5.56 11.25
CA LEU A 27 -7.07 -6.02 10.06
C LEU A 27 -5.97 -5.04 9.67
N ALA A 28 -6.28 -3.73 9.68
CA ALA A 28 -5.32 -2.66 9.40
C ALA A 28 -4.10 -2.73 10.34
N GLU A 29 -4.31 -2.86 11.64
CA GLU A 29 -3.24 -2.97 12.65
C GLU A 29 -2.36 -4.21 12.42
N ARG A 30 -2.98 -5.34 12.05
CA ARG A 30 -2.25 -6.59 11.78
C ARG A 30 -1.42 -6.50 10.50
N LEU A 31 -1.97 -5.96 9.42
CA LEU A 31 -1.26 -5.76 8.15
C LEU A 31 -0.11 -4.76 8.33
N ALA A 32 -0.39 -3.61 8.94
CA ALA A 32 0.61 -2.57 9.16
C ALA A 32 1.77 -3.06 10.03
N ARG A 33 1.50 -3.86 11.07
CA ARG A 33 2.58 -4.48 11.87
C ARG A 33 3.45 -5.41 11.01
N GLY A 34 2.85 -6.32 10.25
CA GLY A 34 3.59 -7.24 9.39
C GLY A 34 4.47 -6.54 8.37
N LEU A 35 3.93 -5.53 7.70
CA LEU A 35 4.67 -4.73 6.73
C LEU A 35 5.78 -3.92 7.41
N ARG A 36 5.55 -3.36 8.60
CA ARG A 36 6.61 -2.66 9.34
C ARG A 36 7.72 -3.60 9.82
N GLU A 37 7.40 -4.85 10.18
CA GLU A 37 8.38 -5.88 10.51
C GLU A 37 9.29 -6.23 9.31
N GLU A 38 8.78 -6.08 8.08
CA GLU A 38 9.54 -6.23 6.83
C GLU A 38 10.30 -4.94 6.41
N GLY A 39 10.23 -3.87 7.21
CA GLY A 39 10.99 -2.64 7.01
C GLY A 39 10.27 -1.51 6.27
N PHE A 40 8.99 -1.70 5.92
CA PHE A 40 8.18 -0.65 5.28
C PHE A 40 7.72 0.41 6.28
N ALA A 41 7.72 1.68 5.86
CA ALA A 41 6.98 2.74 6.55
C ALA A 41 5.50 2.65 6.14
N VAL A 42 4.58 2.53 7.09
CA VAL A 42 3.15 2.31 6.77
C VAL A 42 2.28 3.33 7.48
N ASP A 43 1.47 4.05 6.71
CA ASP A 43 0.35 4.84 7.22
C ASP A 43 -0.96 4.09 6.96
N CYS A 44 -1.95 4.30 7.83
CA CYS A 44 -3.28 3.68 7.71
C CYS A 44 -4.35 4.75 7.50
N ALA A 45 -5.20 4.55 6.51
CA ALA A 45 -6.37 5.36 6.24
C ALA A 45 -7.65 4.50 6.37
N PRO A 46 -8.55 4.79 7.32
CA PRO A 46 -9.75 3.98 7.55
C PRO A 46 -10.90 4.27 6.56
N SER A 47 -10.71 5.17 5.61
CA SER A 47 -11.74 5.59 4.67
C SER A 47 -11.13 6.23 3.41
N ALA A 48 -11.93 6.40 2.36
CA ALA A 48 -11.53 7.09 1.14
C ALA A 48 -11.14 8.55 1.41
N ALA A 49 -11.88 9.25 2.26
CA ALA A 49 -11.56 10.63 2.66
C ALA A 49 -10.20 10.71 3.36
N ALA A 50 -9.95 9.84 4.34
CA ALA A 50 -8.66 9.79 5.03
C ALA A 50 -7.50 9.44 4.09
N ALA A 51 -7.74 8.56 3.11
CA ALA A 51 -6.73 8.24 2.11
C ALA A 51 -6.38 9.47 1.26
N GLY A 52 -7.38 10.28 0.89
CA GLY A 52 -7.16 11.56 0.20
C GLY A 52 -6.30 12.54 1.00
N GLU A 53 -6.56 12.68 2.30
CA GLU A 53 -5.75 13.53 3.20
C GLU A 53 -4.29 13.07 3.26
N CYS A 54 -4.07 11.75 3.40
CA CYS A 54 -2.74 11.15 3.38
C CYS A 54 -2.00 11.44 2.07
N LEU A 55 -2.63 11.19 0.93
CA LEU A 55 -2.05 11.40 -0.40
C LEU A 55 -1.72 12.88 -0.68
N ALA A 56 -2.52 13.80 -0.16
CA ALA A 56 -2.27 15.24 -0.27
C ALA A 56 -1.09 15.69 0.60
N ALA A 57 -0.88 15.04 1.75
CA ALA A 57 0.15 15.41 2.70
C ALA A 57 1.53 14.80 2.37
N THR A 58 1.59 13.59 1.80
CA THR A 58 2.85 12.88 1.56
C THR A 58 2.77 11.94 0.35
N GLY A 59 3.90 11.72 -0.32
CA GLY A 59 4.03 10.70 -1.35
C GLY A 59 4.13 9.27 -0.80
N TYR A 60 3.65 8.30 -1.59
CA TYR A 60 3.72 6.88 -1.27
C TYR A 60 4.23 6.09 -2.47
N ASP A 61 5.00 5.04 -2.21
CA ASP A 61 5.56 4.15 -3.23
C ASP A 61 4.56 3.06 -3.66
N LEU A 62 3.59 2.74 -2.80
CA LEU A 62 2.52 1.79 -3.08
C LEU A 62 1.32 2.06 -2.16
N VAL A 63 0.12 1.88 -2.71
CA VAL A 63 -1.13 1.87 -1.95
C VAL A 63 -1.69 0.45 -1.89
N LEU A 64 -1.99 -0.01 -0.68
CA LEU A 64 -2.79 -1.21 -0.43
C LEU A 64 -4.24 -0.77 -0.22
N LEU A 65 -5.15 -1.21 -1.07
CA LEU A 65 -6.52 -0.69 -1.12
C LEU A 65 -7.57 -1.78 -0.93
N ASP A 66 -8.37 -1.71 0.14
CA ASP A 66 -9.62 -2.45 0.22
C ASP A 66 -10.69 -1.85 -0.73
N LEU A 67 -11.51 -2.71 -1.32
CA LEU A 67 -12.62 -2.31 -2.18
C LEU A 67 -13.86 -1.91 -1.37
N GLY A 68 -14.06 -2.50 -0.20
CA GLY A 68 -15.15 -2.17 0.71
C GLY A 68 -14.72 -1.04 1.63
N LEU A 69 -15.12 0.19 1.34
CA LEU A 69 -14.89 1.34 2.22
C LEU A 69 -16.22 1.88 2.76
N PRO A 70 -16.25 2.44 3.97
CA PRO A 70 -17.48 2.92 4.60
C PRO A 70 -18.07 4.15 3.88
N ASP A 71 -17.25 4.90 3.16
CA ASP A 71 -17.56 6.16 2.49
C ASP A 71 -17.51 6.07 0.94
N GLY A 72 -17.41 4.87 0.38
CA GLY A 72 -17.45 4.67 -1.08
C GLY A 72 -16.90 3.34 -1.55
N SER A 73 -16.76 3.20 -2.87
CA SER A 73 -16.10 2.04 -3.46
C SER A 73 -14.62 2.31 -3.68
N GLY A 74 -13.75 1.41 -3.24
CA GLY A 74 -12.31 1.47 -3.55
C GLY A 74 -12.03 1.47 -5.06
N THR A 75 -12.90 0.86 -5.88
CA THR A 75 -12.75 0.91 -7.35
C THR A 75 -12.97 2.30 -7.93
N ASP A 76 -13.90 3.05 -7.37
CA ASP A 76 -14.23 4.40 -7.83
C ASP A 76 -13.18 5.39 -7.35
N LEU A 77 -12.69 5.21 -6.13
CA LEU A 77 -11.54 5.93 -5.59
C LEU A 77 -10.30 5.77 -6.47
N LEU A 78 -9.94 4.52 -6.81
CA LEU A 78 -8.80 4.24 -7.69
C LEU A 78 -8.99 4.89 -9.07
N ARG A 79 -10.21 4.86 -9.62
CA ARG A 79 -10.50 5.51 -10.91
C ARG A 79 -10.30 7.02 -10.83
N SER A 80 -10.76 7.67 -9.75
CA SER A 80 -10.54 9.09 -9.52
C SER A 80 -9.05 9.42 -9.45
N TRP A 81 -8.29 8.66 -8.65
CA TRP A 81 -6.85 8.85 -8.53
C TRP A 81 -6.13 8.76 -9.88
N ARG A 82 -6.45 7.75 -10.70
CA ARG A 82 -5.86 7.62 -12.05
C ARG A 82 -6.26 8.76 -12.98
N HIS A 83 -7.49 9.26 -12.89
CA HIS A 83 -7.92 10.45 -13.63
C HIS A 83 -7.11 11.68 -13.22
N ASP A 84 -6.80 11.81 -11.93
CA ASP A 84 -6.10 12.95 -11.35
C ASP A 84 -4.56 12.84 -11.44
N GLY A 85 -4.06 11.84 -12.20
CA GLY A 85 -2.63 11.66 -12.47
C GLY A 85 -1.84 11.01 -11.33
N PHE A 86 -2.51 10.40 -10.36
CA PHE A 86 -1.84 9.57 -9.37
C PHE A 86 -1.40 8.26 -10.01
N ASP A 87 -0.08 8.08 -10.17
CA ASP A 87 0.51 6.95 -10.89
C ASP A 87 1.20 5.91 -10.00
N ALA A 88 1.17 6.08 -8.68
CA ALA A 88 1.77 5.10 -7.78
C ALA A 88 1.10 3.71 -7.96
N PRO A 89 1.86 2.62 -7.83
CA PRO A 89 1.30 1.28 -7.78
C PRO A 89 0.16 1.16 -6.75
N VAL A 90 -0.89 0.41 -7.10
CA VAL A 90 -2.00 0.11 -6.19
C VAL A 90 -2.24 -1.39 -6.20
N LEU A 91 -2.16 -2.02 -5.03
CA LEU A 91 -2.48 -3.43 -4.83
C LEU A 91 -3.83 -3.54 -4.12
N ILE A 92 -4.78 -4.19 -4.77
CA ILE A 92 -6.11 -4.39 -4.22
C ILE A 92 -6.09 -5.54 -3.20
N LEU A 93 -6.58 -5.27 -2.00
CA LEU A 93 -6.77 -6.27 -0.96
C LEU A 93 -7.99 -7.12 -1.31
N THR A 94 -7.77 -8.31 -1.89
CA THR A 94 -8.88 -9.24 -2.13
C THR A 94 -9.18 -10.03 -0.84
N ALA A 95 -10.45 -10.12 -0.46
CA ALA A 95 -10.92 -10.85 0.73
C ALA A 95 -10.58 -12.36 0.74
N ARG A 96 -10.00 -12.89 -0.35
CA ARG A 96 -9.63 -14.31 -0.50
C ARG A 96 -8.16 -14.62 -0.16
N SER A 97 -7.35 -13.61 0.19
CA SER A 97 -5.92 -13.80 0.47
C SER A 97 -5.66 -13.82 1.97
N SER A 98 -4.88 -14.81 2.43
CA SER A 98 -4.41 -14.83 3.82
C SER A 98 -3.40 -13.68 4.03
N TRP A 99 -3.18 -13.27 5.28
CA TRP A 99 -2.21 -12.22 5.61
C TRP A 99 -0.78 -12.57 5.13
N GLN A 100 -0.40 -13.86 5.15
CA GLN A 100 0.88 -14.32 4.64
C GLN A 100 1.01 -14.09 3.13
N ASP A 101 -0.05 -14.38 2.37
CA ASP A 101 -0.05 -14.21 0.91
C ASP A 101 0.13 -12.76 0.50
N LYS A 102 -0.39 -11.81 1.30
CA LYS A 102 -0.25 -10.37 1.05
C LYS A 102 1.19 -9.87 1.25
N VAL A 103 1.86 -10.33 2.30
CA VAL A 103 3.25 -9.97 2.59
C VAL A 103 4.20 -10.62 1.57
N GLU A 104 4.02 -11.90 1.28
CA GLU A 104 4.85 -12.61 0.30
C GLU A 104 4.63 -12.10 -1.13
N GLY A 105 3.40 -11.74 -1.51
CA GLY A 105 3.12 -11.09 -2.80
C GLY A 105 3.83 -9.75 -2.96
N LEU A 106 3.99 -8.98 -1.89
CA LEU A 106 4.73 -7.73 -1.92
C LEU A 106 6.25 -7.95 -2.09
N LYS A 107 6.79 -9.02 -1.50
CA LYS A 107 8.21 -9.41 -1.69
C LYS A 107 8.49 -9.88 -3.10
N GLN A 108 7.55 -10.60 -3.72
CA GLN A 108 7.72 -11.19 -5.06
C GLN A 108 7.55 -10.17 -6.20
N GLY A 109 6.90 -9.03 -5.96
CA GLY A 109 6.73 -7.95 -6.95
C GLY A 109 7.83 -6.88 -6.95
N ALA A 110 8.87 -7.04 -6.11
CA ALA A 110 10.01 -6.12 -6.00
C ALA A 110 11.27 -6.62 -6.75
N ASP A 111 11.10 -7.45 -7.78
CA ASP A 111 12.16 -7.86 -8.74
C ASP A 111 12.19 -6.94 -9.97
#